data_AF-A0AAW8AL90-F1
#
_entry.id   AF-A0AAW8AL90-F1
#
_cell.length_a   1.000
_cell.length_b   1.000
_cell.length_c   1.000
_cell.angle_alpha   90.00
_cell.angle_beta   90.00
_cell.angle_gamma   90.00
#
_symmetry.space_group_name_H-M   'P 1'
#
loop_
_entity.id
_entity.type
_entity.pdbx_description
1 polymer ?
#
loop_
_entity_poly.entity_id
_entity_poly.type
_entity_poly.pdbx_seq_one_letter_code
_entity_poly.pdbx_strand_id
1 'polypeptide(L)'
;MASSTTTIPNSVDPQTHFLIINLNRCIKLTPHTYRSWTTQIEDVLFGFDLFHFVDVSHPCPACVTVDEEKTEQPNLAYQTWVRQDR
;
A
#
# COMPACT_ATOMS: atom_id res chain seq x y z
N MET A 1 -2.65 -15.30 13.17
CA MET A 1 -3.54 -14.12 13.25
C MET A 1 -4.66 -14.29 12.25
N ALA A 2 -5.83 -13.70 12.49
CA ALA A 2 -6.89 -13.64 11.50
C ALA A 2 -6.97 -12.20 10.97
N SER A 3 -6.47 -11.96 9.77
CA SER A 3 -6.70 -10.72 9.03
C SER A 3 -7.99 -10.85 8.26
N SER A 4 -8.81 -9.80 8.27
CA SER A 4 -9.99 -9.71 7.39
C SER A 4 -9.75 -8.64 6.34
N THR A 5 -10.04 -8.97 5.09
CA THR A 5 -9.82 -8.11 3.94
C THR A 5 -11.14 -7.63 3.36
N THR A 6 -11.20 -6.34 3.00
CA THR A 6 -12.32 -5.76 2.27
C THR A 6 -11.79 -5.07 1.03
N THR A 7 -12.46 -5.24 -0.10
CA THR A 7 -12.09 -4.60 -1.36
C THR A 7 -12.99 -3.40 -1.64
N ILE A 8 -12.41 -2.27 -2.00
CA ILE A 8 -13.13 -1.05 -2.41
C ILE A 8 -12.80 -0.75 -3.88
N PRO A 9 -13.79 -0.42 -4.72
CA PRO A 9 -13.55 -0.03 -6.10
C PRO A 9 -12.82 1.33 -6.17
N ASN A 10 -11.83 1.43 -7.05
CA ASN A 10 -11.22 2.71 -7.37
C ASN A 10 -12.03 3.40 -8.49
N SER A 11 -12.55 4.60 -8.20
CA SER A 11 -13.29 5.39 -9.19
C SER A 11 -12.39 6.18 -10.14
N VAL A 12 -11.09 6.28 -9.86
CA VAL A 12 -10.10 6.95 -10.74
C VAL A 12 -9.63 5.99 -11.81
N ASP A 13 -9.38 4.75 -11.43
CA ASP A 13 -9.04 3.66 -12.34
C ASP A 13 -9.81 2.39 -11.95
N PRO A 14 -10.89 2.02 -12.68
CA PRO A 14 -11.70 0.85 -12.37
C PRO A 14 -10.97 -0.50 -12.50
N GLN A 15 -9.78 -0.53 -13.12
CA GLN A 15 -8.96 -1.74 -13.21
C GLN A 15 -8.18 -2.01 -11.92
N THR A 16 -8.07 -1.01 -11.05
CA THR A 16 -7.42 -1.13 -9.75
C THR A 16 -8.46 -1.14 -8.63
N HIS A 17 -8.17 -1.93 -7.59
CA HIS A 17 -9.01 -2.02 -6.40
C HIS A 17 -8.18 -1.75 -5.16
N PHE A 18 -8.77 -1.09 -4.17
CA PHE A 18 -8.11 -0.88 -2.89
C PHE A 18 -8.39 -2.04 -1.95
N LEU A 19 -7.34 -2.54 -1.32
CA LEU A 19 -7.41 -3.58 -0.30
C LEU A 19 -7.34 -2.94 1.08
N ILE A 20 -8.40 -3.09 1.88
CA ILE A 20 -8.38 -2.76 3.29
C ILE A 20 -8.03 -4.01 4.08
N ILE A 21 -6.89 -3.97 4.79
CA ILE A 21 -6.44 -5.05 5.66
C ILE A 21 -6.74 -4.66 7.11
N ASN A 22 -7.65 -5.40 7.75
CA ASN A 22 -7.93 -5.22 9.17
C ASN A 22 -7.09 -6.20 9.99
N LEU A 23 -6.19 -5.65 10.81
CA LEU A 23 -5.34 -6.40 11.72
C LEU A 23 -6.04 -6.65 13.05
N ASN A 24 -6.74 -7.77 13.13
CA ASN A 24 -7.38 -8.18 14.38
C ASN A 24 -6.36 -8.81 15.33
N ARG A 25 -6.40 -8.42 16.60
CA ARG A 25 -5.52 -8.94 17.67
C ARG A 25 -4.02 -8.70 17.41
N CYS A 26 -3.69 -7.50 16.94
CA CYS A 26 -2.31 -7.04 16.84
C CYS A 26 -1.71 -6.89 18.25
N ILE A 27 -0.44 -7.30 18.42
CA ILE A 27 0.31 -7.12 19.66
C ILE A 27 0.43 -5.61 19.90
N LYS A 28 0.27 -5.17 21.15
CA LYS A 28 0.46 -3.77 21.46
C LYS A 28 1.95 -3.43 21.37
N LEU A 29 2.29 -2.37 20.64
CA LEU A 29 3.66 -1.85 20.59
C LEU A 29 4.06 -1.27 21.95
N THR A 30 5.09 -1.85 22.56
CA THR A 30 5.76 -1.39 23.78
C THR A 30 7.26 -1.66 23.64
N PRO A 31 8.14 -1.05 24.46
CA PRO A 31 9.57 -1.33 24.41
C PRO A 31 9.92 -2.82 24.58
N HIS A 32 9.15 -3.56 25.37
CA HIS A 32 9.37 -5.00 25.61
C HIS A 32 8.80 -5.91 24.52
N THR A 33 7.80 -5.43 23.78
CA THR A 33 7.10 -6.21 22.75
C THR A 33 7.50 -5.84 21.33
N TYR A 34 8.42 -4.89 21.16
CA TYR A 34 8.84 -4.38 19.85
C TYR A 34 9.20 -5.50 18.87
N ARG A 35 10.04 -6.46 19.27
CA ARG A 35 10.45 -7.56 18.37
C ARG A 35 9.24 -8.38 17.90
N SER A 36 8.37 -8.79 18.82
CA SER A 36 7.19 -9.58 18.46
C SER A 36 6.19 -8.78 17.63
N TRP A 37 6.04 -7.48 17.91
CA TRP A 37 5.22 -6.57 17.13
C TRP A 37 5.76 -6.41 15.71
N THR A 38 7.07 -6.17 15.54
CA THR A 38 7.72 -6.02 14.24
C THR A 38 7.55 -7.27 13.40
N THR A 39 7.88 -8.46 13.91
CA THR A 39 7.69 -9.72 13.17
C THR A 39 6.24 -9.90 12.74
N GLN A 40 5.29 -9.52 13.59
CA GLN A 40 3.88 -9.61 13.28
C GLN A 40 3.46 -8.69 12.13
N ILE A 41 3.99 -7.46 12.08
CA ILE A 41 3.72 -6.52 10.98
C ILE A 41 4.42 -6.98 9.70
N GLU A 42 5.66 -7.44 9.79
CA GLU A 42 6.43 -7.95 8.64
C GLU A 42 5.72 -9.14 7.99
N ASP A 43 5.28 -10.13 8.78
CA ASP A 43 4.55 -11.30 8.29
C ASP A 43 3.27 -10.92 7.52
N VAL A 44 2.55 -9.90 7.99
CA VAL A 44 1.38 -9.36 7.29
C VAL A 44 1.80 -8.74 5.96
N LEU A 45 2.80 -7.86 5.97
CA LEU A 45 3.25 -7.17 4.77
C LEU A 45 3.77 -8.16 3.73
N PHE A 46 4.53 -9.18 4.13
CA PHE A 46 4.95 -10.26 3.24
C PHE A 46 3.77 -11.08 2.72
N GLY A 47 2.81 -11.43 3.58
CA GLY A 47 1.64 -12.22 3.19
C GLY A 47 0.74 -11.56 2.15
N PHE A 48 0.75 -10.21 2.08
CA PHE A 48 0.00 -9.44 1.09
C PHE A 48 0.87 -8.88 -0.05
N ASP A 49 2.15 -9.26 -0.12
CA ASP A 49 3.13 -8.67 -1.03
C ASP A 49 3.09 -7.13 -0.98
N LEU A 50 3.26 -6.57 0.22
CA LEU A 50 3.30 -5.13 0.49
C LEU A 50 4.65 -4.67 1.05
N PHE A 51 5.54 -5.60 1.35
CA PHE A 51 6.85 -5.27 1.93
C PHE A 51 7.71 -4.44 0.98
N HIS A 52 7.51 -4.61 -0.33
CA HIS A 52 8.22 -3.88 -1.38
C HIS A 52 7.97 -2.36 -1.38
N PHE A 53 6.91 -1.90 -0.70
CA PHE A 53 6.69 -0.46 -0.47
C PHE A 53 7.52 0.09 0.70
N VAL A 54 7.87 -0.76 1.68
CA VAL A 54 8.62 -0.37 2.88
C VAL A 54 10.12 -0.40 2.63
N ASP A 55 10.61 -1.38 1.86
CA ASP A 55 12.02 -1.49 1.47
C ASP A 55 12.41 -0.56 0.31
N VAL A 56 11.47 0.26 -0.17
CA VAL A 56 11.64 1.26 -1.24
C VAL A 56 11.94 0.65 -2.62
N SER A 57 11.77 -0.67 -2.79
CA SER A 57 11.89 -1.31 -4.10
C SER A 57 10.75 -0.91 -5.04
N HIS A 58 9.61 -0.47 -4.50
CA HIS A 58 8.48 0.09 -5.24
C HIS A 58 8.21 1.55 -4.80
N PRO A 59 8.84 2.54 -5.44
CA PRO A 59 8.67 3.94 -5.07
C PRO A 59 7.30 4.49 -5.48
N CYS A 60 6.93 5.63 -4.89
CA CYS A 60 5.77 6.41 -5.30
C CYS A 60 5.85 6.74 -6.81
N PRO A 61 4.76 6.53 -7.58
CA PRO A 61 4.72 6.92 -8.99
C PRO A 61 4.95 8.42 -9.19
N ALA A 62 5.52 8.82 -10.32
CA ALA A 62 5.66 10.24 -10.65
C ALA A 62 4.28 10.91 -10.85
N CYS A 63 4.13 12.17 -10.45
CA CYS A 63 2.87 12.93 -10.60
C CYS A 63 2.39 13.04 -12.06
N VAL A 64 3.35 13.02 -12.99
CA VAL A 64 3.15 13.27 -14.42
C VAL A 64 3.90 12.21 -15.23
N THR A 65 3.31 11.76 -16.33
CA THR A 65 3.98 10.96 -17.37
C THR A 65 4.30 11.85 -18.58
N VAL A 66 5.39 11.54 -19.26
CA VAL A 66 5.80 12.25 -20.49
C VAL A 66 5.51 11.37 -21.68
N ASP A 67 4.65 11.84 -22.58
CA ASP A 67 4.30 11.12 -23.80
C ASP A 67 5.41 11.25 -24.87
N GLU A 68 5.28 10.51 -25.98
CA GLU A 68 6.26 10.51 -27.09
C GLU A 68 6.51 11.90 -27.67
N GLU A 69 5.51 12.80 -27.59
CA GLU A 69 5.59 14.19 -28.03
C GLU A 69 6.21 15.14 -26.99
N LYS A 70 6.78 14.61 -25.89
CA LYS A 70 7.31 15.36 -24.74
C LYS A 70 6.27 16.24 -24.04
N THR A 71 5.01 15.86 -24.13
CA THR A 71 3.93 16.53 -23.40
C THR A 71 3.71 15.86 -22.05
N GLU A 72 3.58 16.69 -21.02
CA GLU A 72 3.27 16.27 -19.66
C GLU A 72 1.78 15.93 -19.51
N GLN A 73 1.47 14.71 -19.09
CA GLN A 73 0.11 14.25 -18.79
C GLN A 73 -0.04 13.80 -17.33
N PRO A 74 -1.21 13.98 -16.71
CA PRO A 74 -1.46 13.48 -15.36
C PRO A 74 -1.28 11.95 -15.27
N ASN A 75 -0.55 11.48 -14.27
CA ASN A 75 -0.38 10.04 -14.05
C ASN A 75 -1.53 9.45 -13.21
N LEU A 76 -2.34 8.56 -13.80
CA LEU A 76 -3.42 7.86 -13.11
C LEU A 76 -2.92 6.97 -11.96
N ALA A 77 -1.71 6.39 -12.08
CA ALA A 77 -1.11 5.59 -11.02
C ALA A 77 -0.78 6.44 -9.80
N TYR A 78 -0.29 7.67 -10.01
CA TYR A 78 -0.06 8.62 -8.92
C TYR A 78 -1.36 9.04 -8.22
N GLN A 79 -2.41 9.33 -9.00
CA GLN A 79 -3.72 9.67 -8.43
C GLN A 79 -4.30 8.52 -7.60
N THR A 80 -4.15 7.29 -8.07
CA THR A 80 -4.55 6.07 -7.35
C THR A 80 -3.75 5.88 -6.07
N TRP A 81 -2.43 6.07 -6.13
CA TRP A 81 -1.53 5.99 -4.97
C TRP A 81 -1.89 7.02 -3.89
N VAL A 82 -2.11 8.29 -4.26
CA VAL A 82 -2.52 9.35 -3.32
C VAL A 82 -3.87 9.05 -2.66
N ARG A 83 -4.80 8.43 -3.39
CA ARG A 83 -6.09 8.04 -2.84
C ARG A 83 -6.00 6.88 -1.86
N GLN A 84 -5.07 5.96 -2.08
CA GLN A 84 -4.86 4.83 -1.16
C GLN A 84 -4.23 5.27 0.17
N ASP A 85 -3.34 6.26 0.14
CA ASP A 85 -2.61 6.75 1.33
C ASP A 85 -3.44 7.72 2.21
N ARG A 86 -4.54 8.27 1.67
CA ARG A 86 -5.46 9.20 2.36
C ARG A 86 -6.60 8.49 3.08
#